data_AF-A0A2J7PJB7-F1
#
_entry.id   AF-A0A2J7PJB7-F1
#
_cell.length_a   1.000
_cell.length_b   1.000
_cell.length_c   1.000
_cell.angle_alpha   90.00
_cell.angle_beta   90.00
_cell.angle_gamma   90.00
#
_symmetry.space_group_name_H-M   'P 1'
#
loop_
_entity.id
_entity.type
_entity.pdbx_description
1 polymer ?
#
loop_
_entity_poly.entity_id
_entity_poly.type
_entity_poly.pdbx_seq_one_letter_code
_entity_poly.pdbx_strand_id
1 'polypeptide(L)'
;MSTGKCDFELIDLTYYTAVRWLSCGKVISPFFRLRNEIDIFLTEKNHHEPLLSDTKWLWKLAFFADLVNHMNNLNLKLQGENNLVCDLFALIKAFRAKLILLESQVKNCNFVHMLYCAELHKKGEAEFPSLFVNLVILDLKEQFWKRFDDLDSSAQEIRLFQNPFDCDAANVKFKWKLLNFRKIIILKTNTRKEI
;
A
#
# COMPACT_ATOMS: atom_id res chain seq x y z
N MET A 1 -1.04 1.28 40.82
CA MET A 1 -1.57 0.09 40.12
C MET A 1 -2.39 0.58 38.93
N SER A 2 -1.77 0.83 37.78
CA SER A 2 -2.46 1.11 36.51
C SER A 2 -1.42 1.10 35.41
N THR A 3 -1.67 0.31 34.36
CA THR A 3 -1.19 0.37 32.96
C THR A 3 -1.14 -1.05 32.39
N GLY A 4 -2.32 -1.62 32.15
CA GLY A 4 -2.47 -2.91 31.46
C GLY A 4 -3.54 -2.88 30.35
N LYS A 5 -4.00 -1.69 29.93
CA LYS A 5 -5.16 -1.56 29.04
C LYS A 5 -4.90 -0.87 27.68
N CYS A 6 -3.76 -0.22 27.45
CA CYS A 6 -3.55 0.55 26.21
C CYS A 6 -3.02 -0.23 25.01
N ASP A 7 -2.43 -1.40 25.19
CA ASP A 7 -1.79 -2.11 24.06
C ASP A 7 -2.82 -2.87 23.21
N PHE A 8 -3.90 -3.36 23.82
CA PHE A 8 -4.90 -4.16 23.11
C PHE A 8 -5.79 -3.30 22.20
N GLU A 9 -6.22 -2.11 22.66
CA GLU A 9 -7.06 -1.19 21.88
C GLU A 9 -6.32 -0.59 20.67
N LEU A 10 -5.02 -0.29 20.81
CA LEU A 10 -4.19 0.20 19.69
C LEU A 10 -3.96 -0.90 18.64
N ILE A 11 -3.77 -2.15 19.08
CA ILE A 11 -3.64 -3.31 18.19
C ILE A 11 -4.96 -3.58 17.47
N ASP A 12 -6.09 -3.51 18.17
CA ASP A 12 -7.43 -3.70 17.58
C ASP A 12 -7.74 -2.61 16.55
N LEU A 13 -7.43 -1.35 16.83
CA LEU A 13 -7.64 -0.24 15.88
C LEU A 13 -6.76 -0.39 14.63
N THR A 14 -5.51 -0.82 14.81
CA THR A 14 -4.57 -1.09 13.69
C THR A 14 -4.99 -2.31 12.87
N TYR A 15 -5.55 -3.33 13.52
CA TYR A 15 -6.12 -4.50 12.87
C TYR A 15 -7.38 -4.15 12.06
N TYR A 16 -8.30 -3.39 12.66
CA TYR A 16 -9.53 -2.93 12.02
C TYR A 16 -9.27 -2.04 10.80
N THR A 17 -8.32 -1.11 10.92
CA THR A 17 -7.90 -0.27 9.78
C THR A 17 -7.19 -1.10 8.71
N ALA A 18 -6.43 -2.13 9.08
CA ALA A 18 -5.79 -3.08 8.17
C ALA A 18 -6.77 -4.06 7.47
N VAL A 19 -7.97 -4.30 8.01
CA VAL A 19 -9.03 -5.03 7.29
C VAL A 19 -9.76 -4.08 6.32
N ARG A 20 -9.98 -2.83 6.76
CA ARG A 20 -10.80 -1.86 6.05
C ARG A 20 -10.16 -1.33 4.77
N TRP A 21 -8.85 -1.06 4.73
CA TRP A 21 -8.18 -0.60 3.50
C TRP A 21 -8.20 -1.66 2.39
N LEU A 22 -8.08 -2.96 2.73
CA LEU A 22 -8.19 -4.05 1.75
C LEU A 22 -9.59 -4.14 1.14
N SER A 23 -10.62 -3.96 1.97
CA SER A 23 -12.00 -3.86 1.50
C SER A 23 -12.23 -2.61 0.64
N CYS A 24 -11.71 -1.45 1.05
CA CYS A 24 -11.76 -0.22 0.24
C CYS A 24 -11.10 -0.42 -1.13
N GLY A 25 -9.98 -1.15 -1.21
CA GLY A 25 -9.33 -1.44 -2.46
C GLY A 25 -10.11 -2.37 -3.39
N LYS A 26 -10.92 -3.28 -2.83
CA LYS A 26 -11.86 -4.10 -3.61
C LYS A 26 -13.01 -3.28 -4.20
N VAL A 27 -13.33 -2.12 -3.63
CA VAL A 27 -14.45 -1.27 -4.08
C VAL A 27 -13.98 -0.15 -5.00
N ILE A 28 -12.86 0.50 -4.70
CA ILE A 28 -12.46 1.74 -5.40
C ILE A 28 -12.12 1.50 -6.88
N SER A 29 -11.50 0.37 -7.21
CA SER A 29 -11.16 -0.01 -8.58
C SER A 29 -12.41 -0.27 -9.43
N PRO A 30 -13.34 -1.15 -9.00
CA PRO A 30 -14.62 -1.30 -9.69
C PRO A 30 -15.44 -0.01 -9.76
N PHE A 31 -15.48 0.76 -8.67
CA PHE A 31 -16.19 2.04 -8.63
C PHE A 31 -15.66 3.01 -9.69
N PHE A 32 -14.34 3.17 -9.80
CA PHE A 32 -13.76 4.02 -10.84
C PHE A 32 -14.12 3.52 -12.24
N ARG A 33 -14.08 2.21 -12.49
CA ARG A 33 -14.44 1.65 -13.80
C ARG A 33 -15.90 1.89 -14.16
N LEU A 34 -16.80 1.70 -13.20
CA LEU A 34 -18.25 1.79 -13.38
C LEU A 34 -18.80 3.21 -13.17
N ARG A 35 -17.94 4.21 -12.98
CA ARG A 35 -18.34 5.57 -12.60
C ARG A 35 -19.38 6.18 -13.55
N ASN A 36 -19.28 5.89 -14.86
CA ASN A 36 -20.21 6.41 -15.86
C ASN A 36 -21.57 5.71 -15.74
N GLU A 37 -21.58 4.40 -15.57
CA GLU A 37 -22.78 3.59 -15.37
C GLU A 37 -23.47 3.96 -14.05
N ILE A 38 -22.68 4.23 -13.00
CA ILE A 38 -23.18 4.72 -11.71
C ILE A 38 -23.81 6.10 -11.89
N ASP A 39 -23.18 7.02 -12.63
CA ASP A 39 -23.71 8.36 -12.89
C ASP A 39 -25.05 8.31 -13.66
N ILE A 40 -25.13 7.47 -14.69
CA ILE A 40 -26.36 7.21 -15.44
C ILE A 40 -27.45 6.68 -14.50
N PHE A 41 -27.15 5.64 -13.72
CA PHE A 41 -28.11 5.02 -12.79
C PHE A 41 -28.62 6.02 -11.75
N LEU A 42 -27.73 6.83 -11.18
CA LEU A 42 -28.09 7.85 -10.20
C LEU A 42 -28.98 8.94 -10.82
N THR A 43 -28.66 9.38 -12.03
CA THR A 43 -29.45 10.35 -12.79
C THR A 43 -30.86 9.83 -13.09
N GLU A 44 -31.02 8.57 -13.51
CA GLU A 44 -32.33 7.92 -13.72
C GLU A 44 -33.19 7.88 -12.45
N LYS A 45 -32.56 7.88 -11.26
CA LYS A 45 -33.23 7.93 -9.95
C LYS A 45 -33.45 9.34 -9.43
N ASN A 46 -33.22 10.38 -10.24
CA ASN A 46 -33.24 11.78 -9.81
C ASN A 46 -32.26 12.10 -8.66
N HIS A 47 -31.18 11.34 -8.56
CA HIS A 47 -30.08 11.59 -7.63
C HIS A 47 -28.87 12.05 -8.44
N HIS A 48 -28.65 13.36 -8.54
CA HIS A 48 -27.46 13.86 -9.22
C HIS A 48 -26.26 13.87 -8.28
N GLU A 49 -25.12 13.28 -8.68
CA GLU A 49 -23.86 13.32 -7.93
C GLU A 49 -22.83 14.19 -8.67
N PRO A 50 -22.65 15.47 -8.29
CA PRO A 50 -21.77 16.40 -9.01
C PRO A 50 -20.31 15.95 -9.08
N LEU A 51 -19.85 15.15 -8.12
CA LEU A 51 -18.47 14.67 -8.10
C LEU A 51 -18.14 13.73 -9.26
N LEU A 52 -19.12 13.00 -9.80
CA LEU A 52 -18.92 12.12 -10.97
C LEU A 52 -18.67 12.90 -12.26
N SER A 53 -19.07 14.17 -12.29
CA SER A 53 -18.78 15.12 -13.38
C SER A 53 -17.57 16.03 -13.11
N ASP A 54 -17.04 16.06 -11.88
CA ASP A 54 -15.88 16.88 -11.52
C ASP A 54 -14.57 16.19 -11.93
N THR A 55 -14.00 16.64 -13.05
CA THR A 55 -12.71 16.16 -13.57
C THR A 55 -11.56 16.22 -12.55
N LYS A 56 -11.50 17.24 -11.68
CA LYS A 56 -10.45 17.31 -10.65
C LYS A 56 -10.63 16.23 -9.59
N TRP A 57 -11.88 15.91 -9.26
CA TRP A 57 -12.19 14.83 -8.35
C TRP A 57 -11.92 13.47 -8.99
N LEU A 58 -12.30 13.27 -10.26
CA LEU A 58 -12.02 12.05 -11.01
C LEU A 58 -10.51 11.75 -11.09
N TRP A 59 -9.67 12.77 -11.28
CA TRP A 59 -8.21 12.61 -11.22
C TRP A 59 -7.72 12.06 -9.88
N LYS A 60 -8.25 12.59 -8.77
CA LYS A 60 -7.91 12.10 -7.42
C LYS A 60 -8.38 10.66 -7.25
N LEU A 61 -9.61 10.36 -7.68
CA LEU A 61 -10.18 9.01 -7.61
C LEU A 61 -9.35 8.00 -8.43
N ALA A 62 -8.99 8.34 -9.67
CA ALA A 62 -8.14 7.51 -10.52
C ALA A 62 -6.80 7.21 -9.86
N PHE A 63 -6.14 8.24 -9.34
CA PHE A 63 -4.87 8.10 -8.64
C PHE A 63 -5.00 7.20 -7.41
N PHE A 64 -6.03 7.39 -6.60
CA PHE A 64 -6.28 6.53 -5.44
C PHE A 64 -6.56 5.09 -5.85
N ALA A 65 -7.33 4.86 -6.91
CA ALA A 65 -7.60 3.51 -7.40
C ALA A 65 -6.33 2.80 -7.88
N ASP A 66 -5.44 3.51 -8.59
CA ASP A 66 -4.14 2.97 -9.01
C ASP A 66 -3.21 2.71 -7.82
N LEU A 67 -3.11 3.65 -6.88
CA LEU A 67 -2.28 3.51 -5.69
C LEU A 67 -2.72 2.34 -4.82
N VAL A 68 -4.03 2.24 -4.56
CA VAL A 68 -4.60 1.16 -3.76
C VAL A 68 -4.43 -0.20 -4.45
N ASN A 69 -4.50 -0.27 -5.79
CA ASN A 69 -4.15 -1.49 -6.51
C ASN A 69 -2.69 -1.92 -6.30
N HIS A 70 -1.74 -0.98 -6.37
CA HIS A 70 -0.33 -1.30 -6.07
C HIS A 70 -0.15 -1.83 -4.65
N MET A 71 -0.82 -1.18 -3.68
CA MET A 71 -0.78 -1.57 -2.27
C MET A 71 -1.44 -2.95 -2.03
N ASN A 72 -2.57 -3.23 -2.67
CA ASN A 72 -3.24 -4.53 -2.62
C ASN A 72 -2.38 -5.64 -3.21
N ASN A 73 -1.73 -5.38 -4.35
CA ASN A 73 -0.82 -6.33 -4.98
C ASN A 73 0.36 -6.68 -4.06
N LEU A 74 0.91 -5.70 -3.35
CA LEU A 74 1.91 -5.96 -2.33
C LEU A 74 1.33 -6.79 -1.19
N ASN A 75 0.14 -6.43 -0.68
CA ASN A 75 -0.48 -7.12 0.43
C ASN A 75 -0.70 -8.61 0.13
N LEU A 76 -1.24 -8.93 -1.06
CA LEU A 76 -1.42 -10.31 -1.51
C LEU A 76 -0.09 -11.07 -1.54
N LYS A 77 0.98 -10.43 -2.02
CA LYS A 77 2.32 -11.04 -2.02
C LYS A 77 2.82 -11.27 -0.60
N LEU A 78 2.62 -10.34 0.34
CA LEU A 78 3.02 -10.49 1.74
C LEU A 78 2.20 -11.59 2.46
N GLN A 79 0.93 -11.76 2.08
CA GLN A 79 0.03 -12.80 2.56
C GLN A 79 0.30 -14.19 1.99
N GLY A 80 1.13 -14.30 0.95
CA GLY A 80 1.49 -15.58 0.34
C GLY A 80 1.94 -16.62 1.35
N GLU A 81 1.51 -17.86 1.13
CA GLU A 81 1.97 -19.00 1.92
C GLU A 81 3.48 -19.21 1.74
N ASN A 82 4.14 -19.72 2.78
CA ASN A 82 5.57 -20.07 2.77
C ASN A 82 6.57 -18.91 2.58
N ASN A 83 6.15 -17.65 2.57
CA ASN A 83 7.08 -16.52 2.59
C ASN A 83 7.98 -16.55 3.83
N LEU A 84 9.29 -16.66 3.61
CA LEU A 84 10.35 -16.48 4.60
C LEU A 84 10.54 -14.99 4.89
N VAL A 85 11.26 -14.68 5.97
CA VAL A 85 11.54 -13.29 6.36
C VAL A 85 12.35 -12.54 5.28
N CYS A 86 13.28 -13.22 4.62
CA CYS A 86 14.03 -12.67 3.49
C CYS A 86 13.14 -12.34 2.29
N ASP A 87 12.14 -13.16 1.99
CA ASP A 87 11.16 -12.89 0.92
C ASP A 87 10.35 -11.63 1.22
N LEU A 88 9.84 -11.53 2.46
CA LEU A 88 9.09 -10.36 2.91
C LEU A 88 9.95 -9.10 2.85
N PHE A 89 11.20 -9.17 3.29
CA PHE A 89 12.14 -8.06 3.21
C PHE A 89 12.39 -7.62 1.77
N ALA A 90 12.58 -8.57 0.84
CA ALA A 90 12.74 -8.29 -0.58
C ALA A 90 11.49 -7.62 -1.17
N LEU A 91 10.28 -8.10 -0.83
CA LEU A 91 9.02 -7.51 -1.26
C LEU A 91 8.85 -6.07 -0.79
N ILE A 92 9.15 -5.79 0.49
CA ILE A 92 9.10 -4.44 1.06
C ILE A 92 10.11 -3.52 0.37
N LYS A 93 11.36 -3.97 0.17
CA LYS A 93 12.37 -3.20 -0.57
C LYS A 93 11.95 -2.89 -2.00
N ALA A 94 11.45 -3.90 -2.71
CA ALA A 94 10.96 -3.72 -4.08
C ALA A 94 9.79 -2.72 -4.14
N PHE A 95 8.90 -2.75 -3.13
CA PHE A 95 7.80 -1.80 -3.07
C PHE A 95 8.24 -0.38 -2.74
N ARG A 96 9.21 -0.19 -1.83
CA ARG A 96 9.83 1.13 -1.60
C ARG A 96 10.45 1.71 -2.87
N ALA A 97 11.17 0.89 -3.64
CA ALA A 97 11.70 1.29 -4.94
C ALA A 97 10.58 1.67 -5.93
N LYS A 98 9.47 0.91 -5.93
CA LYS A 98 8.29 1.24 -6.72
C LYS A 98 7.69 2.59 -6.33
N LEU A 99 7.59 2.92 -5.03
CA LEU A 99 7.08 4.23 -4.59
C LEU A 99 7.96 5.39 -5.08
N ILE A 100 9.29 5.21 -5.10
CA ILE A 100 10.22 6.19 -5.67
C ILE A 100 9.99 6.36 -7.18
N LEU A 101 9.79 5.25 -7.90
CA LEU A 101 9.47 5.28 -9.33
C LEU A 101 8.16 6.01 -9.59
N LEU A 102 7.10 5.70 -8.83
CA LEU A 102 5.79 6.33 -8.98
C LEU A 102 5.85 7.85 -8.69
N GLU A 103 6.64 8.27 -7.69
CA GLU A 103 6.88 9.69 -7.42
C GLU A 103 7.50 10.41 -8.64
N SER A 104 8.55 9.81 -9.22
CA SER A 104 9.21 10.35 -10.42
C SER A 104 8.24 10.40 -11.60
N GLN A 105 7.42 9.37 -11.77
CA GLN A 105 6.41 9.28 -12.83
C GLN A 105 5.35 10.38 -12.71
N VAL A 106 4.80 10.59 -11.51
CA VAL A 106 3.83 11.66 -11.22
C VAL A 106 4.40 13.05 -11.49
N LYS A 107 5.64 13.31 -11.07
CA LYS A 107 6.32 14.60 -11.32
C LYS A 107 6.47 14.91 -12.81
N ASN A 108 6.60 13.86 -13.63
CA ASN A 108 6.78 13.97 -15.08
C ASN A 108 5.46 13.73 -15.87
N CYS A 109 4.30 13.68 -15.20
CA CYS A 109 3.02 13.33 -15.81
C CYS A 109 3.05 12.04 -16.65
N ASN A 110 3.86 11.06 -16.23
CA ASN A 110 3.99 9.77 -16.87
C ASN A 110 3.13 8.73 -16.16
N PHE A 111 2.07 8.26 -16.82
CA PHE A 111 1.10 7.33 -16.22
C PHE A 111 1.28 5.87 -16.64
N VAL A 112 2.44 5.47 -17.15
CA VAL A 112 2.67 4.10 -17.68
C VAL A 112 2.39 2.97 -16.68
N HIS A 113 2.47 3.22 -15.37
CA HIS A 113 2.14 2.26 -14.31
C HIS A 113 0.86 2.61 -13.52
N MET A 114 0.06 3.54 -14.05
CA MET A 114 -1.18 4.04 -13.45
C MET A 114 -2.28 3.94 -14.49
N LEU A 115 -2.98 2.79 -14.49
CA LEU A 115 -3.93 2.42 -15.53
C LEU A 115 -5.08 3.44 -15.64
N TYR A 116 -5.64 3.83 -14.49
CA TYR A 116 -6.80 4.72 -14.44
C TYR A 116 -6.42 6.17 -14.71
N CYS A 117 -5.27 6.62 -14.19
CA CYS A 117 -4.72 7.92 -14.57
C CYS A 117 -4.42 8.01 -16.07
N ALA A 118 -3.86 6.96 -16.66
CA ALA A 118 -3.61 6.90 -18.10
C ALA A 118 -4.90 6.92 -18.93
N GLU A 119 -5.98 6.29 -18.44
CA GLU A 119 -7.31 6.34 -19.07
C GLU A 119 -7.86 7.78 -19.10
N LEU A 120 -7.84 8.49 -17.96
CA LEU A 120 -8.29 9.89 -17.91
C LEU A 120 -7.41 10.81 -18.76
N HIS A 121 -6.09 10.61 -18.72
CA HIS A 121 -5.16 11.41 -19.50
C HIS A 121 -5.46 11.33 -21.00
N LYS A 122 -5.78 10.13 -21.52
CA LYS A 122 -6.12 9.93 -22.93
C LYS A 122 -7.40 10.64 -23.36
N LYS A 123 -8.33 10.88 -22.44
CA LYS A 123 -9.58 11.61 -22.70
C LYS A 123 -9.38 13.13 -22.76
N GLY A 124 -8.18 13.62 -22.43
CA GLY A 124 -7.88 15.06 -22.42
C GLY A 124 -8.58 15.83 -21.31
N GLU A 125 -8.98 15.13 -20.24
CA GLU A 125 -9.74 15.72 -19.13
C GLU A 125 -8.82 16.48 -18.18
N ALA A 126 -8.97 17.80 -18.10
CA ALA A 126 -8.38 18.71 -17.09
C ALA A 126 -6.87 18.58 -16.82
N GLU A 127 -6.33 19.50 -16.01
CA GLU A 127 -4.94 19.44 -15.57
C GLU A 127 -4.77 18.40 -14.45
N PHE A 128 -3.71 17.58 -14.56
CA PHE A 128 -3.36 16.60 -13.54
C PHE A 128 -2.97 17.28 -12.21
N PRO A 129 -3.56 16.91 -11.06
CA PRO A 129 -3.28 17.55 -9.76
C PRO A 129 -1.94 17.06 -9.15
N SER A 130 -0.83 17.35 -9.82
CA SER A 130 0.52 16.84 -9.52
C SER A 130 1.01 17.17 -8.11
N LEU A 131 0.66 18.35 -7.57
CA LEU A 131 1.00 18.77 -6.21
C LEU A 131 0.33 17.87 -5.16
N PHE A 132 -0.99 17.67 -5.29
CA PHE A 132 -1.76 16.81 -4.39
C PHE A 132 -1.21 15.38 -4.42
N VAL A 133 -1.00 14.84 -5.62
CA VAL A 133 -0.53 13.47 -5.80
C VAL A 133 0.88 13.28 -5.22
N ASN A 134 1.78 14.25 -5.42
CA ASN A 134 3.11 14.21 -4.82
C ASN A 134 3.05 14.16 -3.29
N LEU A 135 2.22 15.00 -2.67
CA LEU A 135 2.07 15.02 -1.21
C LEU A 135 1.60 13.66 -0.67
N VAL A 136 0.63 13.03 -1.35
CA VAL A 136 0.15 11.69 -0.96
C VAL A 136 1.25 10.64 -1.09
N ILE A 137 2.04 10.66 -2.17
CA ILE A 137 3.14 9.70 -2.34
C ILE A 137 4.24 9.94 -1.31
N LEU A 138 4.58 11.19 -1.01
CA LEU A 138 5.59 11.54 -0.01
C LEU A 138 5.18 11.06 1.39
N ASP A 139 3.95 11.33 1.81
CA ASP A 139 3.43 10.84 3.10
C ASP A 139 3.43 9.31 3.13
N LEU A 140 2.93 8.66 2.08
CA LEU A 140 2.92 7.19 2.01
C LEU A 140 4.34 6.62 2.12
N LYS A 141 5.34 7.22 1.45
CA LYS A 141 6.74 6.81 1.59
C LYS A 141 7.18 6.97 3.05
N GLU A 142 6.98 8.12 3.68
CA GLU A 142 7.40 8.30 5.07
C GLU A 142 6.77 7.25 6.01
N GLN A 143 5.47 7.02 5.89
CA GLN A 143 4.76 6.01 6.67
C GLN A 143 5.30 4.59 6.41
N PHE A 144 5.59 4.26 5.15
CA PHE A 144 6.09 2.94 4.77
C PHE A 144 7.53 2.71 5.26
N TRP A 145 8.37 3.74 5.26
CA TRP A 145 9.72 3.64 5.82
C TRP A 145 9.65 3.43 7.33
N LYS A 146 8.93 4.30 8.03
CA LYS A 146 8.74 4.21 9.48
C LYS A 146 8.13 2.88 9.93
N ARG A 147 7.15 2.35 9.18
CA ARG A 147 6.46 1.10 9.53
C ARG A 147 7.41 -0.10 9.56
N PHE A 148 8.35 -0.15 8.61
CA PHE A 148 9.23 -1.30 8.34
C PHE A 148 10.72 -1.04 8.69
N ASP A 149 11.01 0.00 9.48
CA ASP A 149 12.38 0.36 9.90
C ASP A 149 13.08 -0.72 10.75
N ASP A 150 12.29 -1.56 11.42
CA ASP A 150 12.77 -2.75 12.13
C ASP A 150 13.35 -3.81 11.19
N LEU A 151 12.81 -3.96 9.98
CA LEU A 151 13.39 -4.84 8.96
C LEU A 151 14.75 -4.32 8.46
N ASP A 152 14.91 -3.00 8.37
CA ASP A 152 16.19 -2.38 7.99
C ASP A 152 17.22 -2.57 9.11
N SER A 153 16.80 -2.44 10.37
CA SER A 153 17.62 -2.71 11.54
C SER A 153 18.12 -4.15 11.60
N SER A 154 17.39 -5.10 11.00
CA SER A 154 17.78 -6.52 10.92
C SER A 154 18.27 -6.96 9.55
N ALA A 155 18.63 -6.01 8.68
CA ALA A 155 19.01 -6.32 7.30
C ALA A 155 20.23 -7.25 7.21
N GLN A 156 21.15 -7.18 8.17
CA GLN A 156 22.35 -8.03 8.18
C GLN A 156 21.99 -9.48 8.53
N GLU A 157 21.19 -9.69 9.57
CA GLU A 157 20.71 -11.02 9.98
C GLU A 157 19.87 -11.67 8.88
N ILE A 158 19.04 -10.89 8.20
CA ILE A 158 18.23 -11.37 7.07
C ILE A 158 19.14 -11.78 5.90
N ARG A 159 20.19 -11.01 5.58
CA ARG A 159 21.17 -11.35 4.54
C ARG A 159 21.93 -12.62 4.88
N LEU A 160 22.38 -12.75 6.12
CA LEU A 160 23.06 -13.95 6.63
C LEU A 160 22.18 -15.20 6.51
N PHE A 161 20.90 -15.08 6.83
CA PHE A 161 19.95 -16.16 6.67
C PHE A 161 19.73 -16.53 5.20
N GLN A 162 19.68 -15.53 4.31
CA GLN A 162 19.52 -15.74 2.86
C GLN A 162 20.76 -16.35 2.21
N ASN A 163 21.95 -15.92 2.62
CA ASN A 163 23.23 -16.46 2.16
C ASN A 163 24.26 -16.42 3.31
N PRO A 164 24.52 -17.54 4.00
CA PRO A 164 25.43 -17.58 5.14
C PRO A 164 26.91 -17.43 4.76
N PHE A 165 27.25 -17.49 3.47
CA PHE A 165 28.61 -17.31 2.98
C PHE A 165 28.91 -15.88 2.51
N ASP A 166 27.92 -14.98 2.55
CA ASP A 166 28.04 -13.58 2.12
C ASP A 166 28.60 -12.66 3.23
N CYS A 167 29.14 -13.25 4.30
CA CYS A 167 29.70 -12.56 5.43
C CYS A 167 31.08 -13.09 5.79
N ASP A 168 31.90 -12.22 6.37
CA ASP A 168 33.11 -12.63 7.06
C ASP A 168 32.73 -13.21 8.43
N ALA A 169 33.10 -14.48 8.68
CA ALA A 169 32.86 -15.19 9.93
C ALA A 169 33.39 -14.43 11.15
N ALA A 170 34.45 -13.63 10.99
CA ALA A 170 35.02 -12.81 12.07
C ALA A 170 34.10 -11.65 12.50
N ASN A 171 33.17 -11.23 11.64
CA ASN A 171 32.31 -10.06 11.85
C ASN A 171 30.89 -10.42 12.32
N VAL A 172 30.57 -11.71 12.48
CA VAL A 172 29.23 -12.16 12.88
C VAL A 172 29.09 -12.11 14.41
N LYS A 173 28.56 -11.00 14.93
CA LYS A 173 28.05 -10.95 16.32
C LYS A 173 26.65 -11.58 16.35
N PHE A 174 26.57 -12.88 16.62
CA PHE A 174 25.31 -13.58 16.81
C PHE A 174 24.55 -13.01 18.02
N LYS A 175 23.61 -12.10 17.78
CA LYS A 175 22.63 -11.66 18.75
C LYS A 175 21.26 -11.90 18.15
N TRP A 176 20.65 -13.04 18.46
CA TRP A 176 19.25 -13.29 18.14
C TRP A 176 18.37 -12.35 18.96
N LYS A 177 18.22 -11.10 18.51
CA LYS A 177 17.04 -10.33 18.90
C LYS A 177 15.87 -11.07 18.25
N LEU A 178 14.91 -11.49 19.06
CA LEU A 178 13.57 -11.82 18.58
C LEU A 178 13.10 -10.60 17.79
N LEU A 179 13.22 -10.67 16.47
CA LEU A 179 12.58 -9.73 15.56
C LEU A 179 11.11 -9.72 15.98
N ASN A 180 10.60 -8.55 16.33
CA ASN A 180 9.23 -8.41 16.77
C ASN A 180 8.32 -8.51 15.54
N PHE A 181 8.17 -9.73 15.02
CA PHE A 181 7.45 -10.06 13.79
C PHE A 181 5.94 -9.81 13.88
N ARG A 182 5.43 -9.27 15.00
CA ARG A 182 4.02 -8.91 15.19
C ARG A 182 3.48 -8.02 14.06
N LYS A 183 4.29 -7.12 13.50
CA LYS A 183 3.86 -6.24 12.38
C LYS A 183 3.65 -7.00 11.06
N ILE A 184 4.40 -8.07 10.82
CA ILE A 184 4.24 -8.96 9.66
C ILE A 184 3.04 -9.89 9.87
N ILE A 185 2.83 -10.37 11.10
CA ILE A 185 1.73 -11.27 11.46
C ILE A 185 0.36 -10.62 11.21
N ILE A 186 0.20 -9.31 11.44
CA ILE A 186 -1.05 -8.57 11.15
C ILE A 186 -1.42 -8.65 9.65
N LEU A 187 -0.45 -8.81 8.75
CA LEU A 187 -0.73 -8.99 7.33
C LEU A 187 -1.15 -10.43 7.02
N LYS A 188 -0.56 -11.45 7.69
CA LYS A 188 -0.82 -12.88 7.45
C LYS A 188 -2.13 -13.42 8.05
N THR A 189 -2.72 -12.81 9.09
CA THR A 189 -3.85 -13.43 9.82
C THR A 189 -5.24 -13.20 9.23
N ASN A 190 -5.37 -12.52 8.09
CA ASN A 190 -6.67 -11.96 7.68
C ASN A 190 -7.51 -12.75 6.66
N THR A 191 -7.30 -14.05 6.51
CA THR A 191 -8.14 -14.90 5.62
C THR A 191 -8.67 -16.18 6.26
N ARG A 192 -8.41 -16.45 7.54
CA ARG A 192 -8.86 -17.70 8.16
C ARG A 192 -10.23 -17.63 8.87
N LYS A 193 -11.02 -16.56 8.68
CA LYS A 193 -12.30 -16.38 9.39
C LYS A 193 -13.52 -15.97 8.55
N GLU A 194 -13.46 -16.02 7.23
CA GLU A 194 -14.65 -15.83 6.39
C GLU A 194 -14.74 -16.95 5.34
N ILE A 195 -15.12 -18.14 5.83
CA ILE A 195 -15.95 -19.11 5.09
C ILE A 195 -17.19 -19.32 5.96
#